data_AF-A0A4D6PCU4-F1
#
_entry.id   AF-A0A4D6PCU4-F1
#
_cell.length_a   1.000
_cell.length_b   1.000
_cell.length_c   1.000
_cell.angle_alpha   90.00
_cell.angle_beta   90.00
_cell.angle_gamma   90.00
#
_symmetry.space_group_name_H-M   'P 1'
#
loop_
_entity.id
_entity.type
_entity.pdbx_description
1 polymer ?
#
loop_
_entity_poly.entity_id
_entity_poly.type
_entity_poly.pdbx_seq_one_letter_code
_entity_poly.pdbx_strand_id
1 'polypeptide(L)'
;MNPALLKLAKLDYNIVQGLYQEELKIASRWWKELRLSTNLSFARDRLVQSYIWLVGINPEPQYGYSRIVAAKAIQLVSVIDDIYDIYGTLHELQLFTDAIERWDVNSLHILPDYMRICFLALYNFVNEIVYHIFREQNVDVLPHLKKVYIDLVKSYLVEAQWYDSGYKPRLEEYLE
;
A
#
# COMPACT_ATOMS: atom_id res chain seq x y z
N MET A 1 -14.05 2.10 -41.21
CA MET A 1 -13.31 2.83 -40.15
C MET A 1 -13.52 4.33 -40.37
N ASN A 2 -14.03 5.07 -39.38
CA ASN A 2 -14.26 6.52 -39.50
C ASN A 2 -12.97 7.29 -39.16
N PRO A 3 -12.39 8.09 -40.08
CA PRO A 3 -11.12 8.80 -39.84
C PRO A 3 -11.15 9.78 -38.67
N ALA A 4 -12.28 10.44 -38.43
CA ALA A 4 -12.44 11.38 -37.32
C ALA A 4 -12.38 10.66 -35.97
N LEU A 5 -13.06 9.50 -35.86
CA LEU A 5 -13.02 8.68 -34.65
C LEU A 5 -11.63 8.10 -34.39
N LEU A 6 -10.91 7.65 -35.42
CA LEU A 6 -9.53 7.17 -35.26
C LEU A 6 -8.59 8.28 -34.78
N LYS A 7 -8.74 9.50 -35.32
CA LYS A 7 -7.96 10.66 -34.91
C LYS A 7 -8.24 11.02 -33.45
N LEU A 8 -9.50 11.04 -33.05
CA LEU A 8 -9.91 11.30 -31.67
C LEU A 8 -9.34 10.25 -30.72
N ALA A 9 -9.49 8.97 -31.02
CA ALA A 9 -9.00 7.88 -30.19
C ALA A 9 -7.48 7.95 -29.94
N LYS A 10 -6.70 8.25 -30.99
CA LYS A 10 -5.24 8.43 -30.86
C LYS A 10 -4.88 9.65 -30.02
N LEU A 11 -5.61 10.76 -30.21
CA LEU A 11 -5.36 11.99 -29.47
C LEU A 11 -5.67 11.81 -27.98
N ASP A 12 -6.84 11.26 -27.66
CA ASP A 12 -7.29 11.03 -26.29
C ASP A 12 -6.36 10.06 -25.56
N TYR A 13 -5.99 8.94 -26.20
CA TYR A 13 -5.01 8.00 -25.65
C TYR A 13 -3.70 8.67 -25.23
N ASN A 14 -3.15 9.52 -26.10
CA ASN A 14 -1.88 10.20 -25.81
C ASN A 14 -2.04 11.27 -24.71
N ILE A 15 -3.16 11.99 -24.66
CA ILE A 15 -3.44 12.97 -23.60
C ILE A 15 -3.53 12.27 -22.25
N VAL A 16 -4.33 11.21 -22.17
CA VAL A 16 -4.55 10.44 -20.93
C VAL A 16 -3.26 9.74 -20.49
N GLN A 17 -2.51 9.16 -21.43
CA GLN A 17 -1.18 8.58 -21.12
C GLN A 17 -0.21 9.63 -20.54
N GLY A 18 -0.25 10.87 -21.04
CA GLY A 18 0.54 11.97 -20.48
C GLY A 18 0.18 12.27 -19.02
N LEU A 19 -1.11 12.28 -18.67
CA LEU A 19 -1.57 12.43 -17.29
C LEU A 19 -1.06 11.30 -16.40
N TYR A 20 -1.15 10.06 -16.88
CA TYR A 20 -0.66 8.90 -16.11
C TYR A 20 0.84 8.96 -15.83
N GLN A 21 1.63 9.46 -16.78
CA GLN A 21 3.08 9.63 -16.57
C GLN A 21 3.38 10.67 -15.50
N GLU A 22 2.63 11.78 -15.44
CA GLU A 22 2.80 12.79 -14.39
C GLU A 22 2.41 12.25 -13.01
N GLU A 23 1.31 11.52 -12.92
CA GLU A 23 0.89 10.85 -11.70
C GLU A 23 1.92 9.82 -11.22
N LEU A 24 2.46 9.00 -12.14
CA LEU A 24 3.49 8.02 -11.81
C LEU A 24 4.79 8.69 -11.33
N LYS A 25 5.17 9.85 -11.88
CA LYS A 25 6.32 10.64 -11.37
C LYS A 25 6.10 11.08 -9.94
N ILE A 26 4.89 11.51 -9.59
CA ILE A 26 4.54 11.91 -8.21
C ILE A 26 4.67 10.72 -7.26
N ALA A 27 4.07 9.58 -7.60
CA ALA A 27 4.18 8.35 -6.81
C ALA A 27 5.65 7.91 -6.66
N SER A 28 6.40 7.93 -7.77
CA SER A 28 7.81 7.52 -7.80
C SER A 28 8.71 8.42 -6.95
N ARG A 29 8.43 9.72 -6.91
CA ARG A 29 9.17 10.66 -6.05
C ARG A 29 8.94 10.33 -4.58
N TRP A 30 7.68 10.19 -4.18
CA TRP A 30 7.32 9.79 -2.82
C TRP A 30 8.00 8.49 -2.40
N TRP A 31 8.01 7.47 -3.26
CA TRP A 31 8.63 6.19 -2.95
C TRP A 31 10.15 6.29 -2.76
N LYS A 32 10.82 7.09 -3.60
CA LYS A 32 12.25 7.37 -3.45
C LYS A 32 12.57 8.13 -2.15
N GLU A 33 11.71 9.06 -1.75
CA GLU A 33 11.89 9.86 -0.52
C GLU A 33 11.77 9.01 0.74
N LEU A 34 10.92 7.97 0.73
CA LEU A 34 10.80 7.03 1.86
C LEU A 34 12.06 6.18 2.07
N ARG A 35 12.89 6.01 1.03
CA ARG A 35 14.11 5.17 1.06
C ARG A 35 13.87 3.74 1.55
N LEU A 36 12.63 3.25 1.43
CA LEU A 36 12.28 1.89 1.83
C LEU A 36 12.92 0.86 0.90
N SER A 37 12.98 1.10 -0.41
CA SER A 37 13.63 0.16 -1.33
C SER A 37 15.13 -0.02 -1.06
N THR A 38 15.81 1.00 -0.50
CA THR A 38 17.21 0.89 -0.09
C THR A 38 17.37 0.27 1.30
N ASN A 39 16.47 0.57 2.23
CA ASN A 39 16.55 0.10 3.62
C ASN A 39 15.98 -1.31 3.81
N LEU A 40 15.02 -1.69 2.96
CA LEU A 40 14.30 -2.96 2.95
C LEU A 40 14.56 -3.68 1.62
N SER A 41 15.83 -3.95 1.33
CA SER A 41 16.25 -4.57 0.06
C SER A 41 15.67 -5.96 -0.20
N PHE A 42 15.10 -6.61 0.83
CA PHE A 42 14.37 -7.87 0.70
C PHE A 42 12.97 -7.68 0.09
N ALA A 43 12.36 -6.50 0.24
CA ALA A 43 11.02 -6.23 -0.21
C ALA A 43 10.98 -5.85 -1.69
N ARG A 44 9.93 -6.28 -2.39
CA ARG A 44 9.74 -6.07 -3.82
C ARG A 44 9.39 -4.60 -4.10
N ASP A 45 10.18 -3.97 -4.98
CA ASP A 45 9.84 -2.65 -5.54
C ASP A 45 8.93 -2.85 -6.77
N ARG A 46 7.64 -2.58 -6.59
CA ARG A 46 6.60 -2.82 -7.59
C ARG A 46 5.72 -1.60 -7.86
N LEU A 47 6.19 -0.40 -7.54
CA LEU A 47 5.36 0.80 -7.58
C LEU A 47 4.74 1.06 -8.96
N VAL A 48 5.51 0.83 -10.03
CA VAL A 48 5.04 1.02 -11.41
C VAL A 48 3.95 -0.01 -11.73
N GLN A 49 4.12 -1.26 -11.32
CA GLN A 49 3.13 -2.32 -11.50
C GLN A 49 1.85 -1.99 -10.72
N SER A 50 1.98 -1.59 -9.45
CA SER A 50 0.86 -1.15 -8.61
C SER A 50 0.08 0.00 -9.24
N TYR A 51 0.78 0.96 -9.85
CA TYR A 51 0.15 2.07 -10.54
C TYR A 51 -0.56 1.64 -11.84
N ILE A 52 0.03 0.72 -12.62
CA ILE A 52 -0.60 0.19 -13.84
C ILE A 52 -1.93 -0.50 -13.55
N TRP A 53 -2.04 -1.23 -12.43
CA TRP A 53 -3.31 -1.85 -12.02
C TRP A 53 -4.43 -0.80 -11.87
N LEU A 54 -4.08 0.37 -11.35
CA LEU A 54 -5.03 1.45 -11.08
C LEU A 54 -5.41 2.25 -12.32
N VAL A 55 -4.57 2.26 -13.35
CA VAL A 55 -4.97 2.71 -14.69
C VAL A 55 -6.10 1.85 -15.25
N GLY A 56 -6.08 0.54 -14.98
CA GLY A 56 -7.16 -0.37 -15.39
C GLY A 56 -8.43 -0.25 -14.54
N ILE A 57 -8.30 0.02 -13.24
CA ILE A 57 -9.45 0.12 -12.31
C ILE A 57 -10.16 1.46 -12.45
N ASN A 58 -9.41 2.56 -12.49
CA ASN A 58 -9.93 3.92 -12.56
C ASN A 58 -9.32 4.65 -13.76
N PRO A 59 -9.71 4.32 -15.01
CA PRO A 59 -9.09 4.91 -16.19
C PRO A 59 -9.40 6.40 -16.35
N GLU A 60 -10.50 6.91 -15.80
CA GLU A 60 -10.97 8.25 -16.07
C GLU A 60 -10.06 9.33 -15.45
N PRO A 61 -9.73 10.42 -16.18
CA PRO A 61 -8.77 11.44 -15.73
C PRO A 61 -9.03 12.02 -14.34
N GLN A 62 -10.29 12.22 -13.95
CA GLN A 62 -10.66 12.82 -12.66
C GLN A 62 -10.19 12.04 -11.43
N TYR A 63 -9.86 10.75 -11.58
CA TYR A 63 -9.43 9.89 -10.48
C TYR A 63 -7.91 9.87 -10.25
N GLY A 64 -7.16 10.82 -10.80
CA GLY A 64 -5.69 10.85 -10.69
C GLY A 64 -5.16 10.81 -9.26
N TYR A 65 -5.75 11.58 -8.35
CA TYR A 65 -5.38 11.53 -6.92
C TYR A 65 -5.61 10.14 -6.32
N SER A 66 -6.76 9.52 -6.64
CA SER A 66 -7.09 8.16 -6.17
C SER A 66 -6.09 7.13 -6.70
N ARG A 67 -5.70 7.20 -7.98
CA ARG A 67 -4.65 6.32 -8.55
C ARG A 67 -3.31 6.49 -7.84
N ILE A 68 -2.89 7.72 -7.54
CA ILE A 68 -1.64 7.95 -6.82
C ILE A 68 -1.71 7.35 -5.41
N VAL A 69 -2.76 7.67 -4.65
CA VAL A 69 -2.92 7.20 -3.26
C VAL A 69 -3.00 5.67 -3.21
N ALA A 70 -3.80 5.05 -4.08
CA ALA A 70 -3.91 3.60 -4.11
C ALA A 70 -2.60 2.93 -4.54
N ALA A 71 -1.80 3.52 -5.43
CA ALA A 71 -0.51 2.96 -5.82
C ALA A 71 0.48 2.96 -4.64
N LYS A 72 0.50 4.05 -3.87
CA LYS A 72 1.25 4.16 -2.62
C LYS A 72 0.81 3.10 -1.60
N ALA A 73 -0.51 2.92 -1.42
CA ALA A 73 -1.06 1.91 -0.52
C ALA A 73 -0.66 0.49 -0.91
N ILE A 74 -0.83 0.11 -2.19
CA ILE A 74 -0.46 -1.22 -2.70
C ILE A 74 1.04 -1.46 -2.51
N GLN A 75 1.89 -0.46 -2.75
CA GLN A 75 3.32 -0.61 -2.52
C GLN A 75 3.66 -0.84 -1.04
N LEU A 76 3.02 -0.13 -0.11
CA LEU A 76 3.21 -0.37 1.33
C LEU A 76 2.69 -1.75 1.75
N VAL A 77 1.52 -2.16 1.25
CA VAL A 77 0.97 -3.50 1.49
C VAL A 77 1.95 -4.56 0.99
N SER A 78 2.52 -4.42 -0.21
CA SER A 78 3.50 -5.36 -0.75
C SER A 78 4.77 -5.45 0.10
N VAL A 79 5.20 -4.35 0.73
CA VAL A 79 6.36 -4.37 1.63
C VAL A 79 6.02 -5.08 2.95
N ILE A 80 4.82 -4.84 3.48
CA ILE A 80 4.34 -5.49 4.69
C ILE A 80 4.19 -7.00 4.44
N ASP A 81 3.61 -7.40 3.31
CA ASP A 81 3.52 -8.78 2.83
C ASP A 81 4.90 -9.47 2.85
N ASP A 82 5.92 -8.85 2.27
CA ASP A 82 7.29 -9.39 2.27
C ASP A 82 7.91 -9.47 3.68
N ILE A 83 7.50 -8.59 4.60
CA ILE A 83 7.90 -8.69 6.01
C ILE A 83 7.28 -9.94 6.64
N TYR A 84 5.98 -10.22 6.43
CA TYR A 84 5.29 -11.36 7.05
C TYR A 84 5.67 -12.71 6.42
N ASP A 85 5.81 -12.78 5.10
CA ASP A 85 5.95 -14.06 4.39
C ASP A 85 7.40 -14.53 4.23
N ILE A 86 8.37 -13.61 4.28
CA ILE A 86 9.76 -13.92 3.91
C ILE A 86 10.74 -13.54 5.02
N TYR A 87 10.66 -12.32 5.53
CA TYR A 87 11.78 -11.73 6.27
C TYR A 87 11.64 -11.79 7.80
N GLY A 88 10.46 -11.48 8.33
CA GLY A 88 10.23 -11.35 9.76
C GLY A 88 10.13 -12.70 10.47
N THR A 89 10.68 -12.78 11.68
CA THR A 89 10.44 -13.94 12.56
C THR A 89 9.07 -13.84 13.21
N LEU A 90 8.43 -14.97 13.56
CA LEU A 90 7.10 -14.97 14.17
C LEU A 90 6.99 -14.04 15.40
N HIS A 91 8.03 -13.97 16.22
CA HIS A 91 8.09 -13.06 17.37
C HIS A 91 8.09 -11.58 16.94
N GLU A 92 8.89 -11.21 15.94
CA GLU A 92 8.91 -9.85 15.40
C GLU A 92 7.56 -9.48 14.75
N LEU A 93 6.93 -10.43 14.04
CA LEU A 93 5.63 -10.23 13.42
C LEU A 93 4.52 -9.99 14.44
N GLN A 94 4.57 -10.68 15.59
CA GLN A 94 3.68 -10.40 16.72
C GLN A 94 3.88 -8.96 17.22
N LEU A 95 5.11 -8.53 17.46
CA LEU A 95 5.41 -7.16 17.90
C LEU A 95 4.94 -6.11 16.89
N PHE A 96 5.11 -6.39 15.59
CA PHE A 96 4.69 -5.48 14.52
C PHE A 96 3.17 -5.36 14.41
N THR A 97 2.46 -6.50 14.48
CA THR A 97 0.99 -6.56 14.53
C THR A 97 0.46 -5.74 15.70
N ASP A 98 1.05 -5.96 16.87
CA ASP A 98 0.76 -5.25 18.11
C ASP A 98 0.95 -3.73 17.99
N ALA A 99 2.04 -3.30 17.36
CA ALA A 99 2.33 -1.88 17.14
C ALA A 99 1.31 -1.23 16.20
N ILE A 100 0.90 -1.94 15.14
CA ILE A 100 -0.14 -1.49 14.19
C ILE A 100 -1.51 -1.46 14.87
N GLU A 101 -1.86 -2.45 15.68
CA GLU A 101 -3.12 -2.45 16.43
C GLU A 101 -3.21 -1.28 17.41
N ARG A 102 -2.13 -1.00 18.14
CA ARG A 102 -2.06 0.17 19.03
C ARG A 102 -2.06 1.48 18.25
N TRP A 103 -1.55 1.47 17.02
CA TRP A 103 -1.40 2.64 16.15
C TRP A 103 -0.68 3.80 16.85
N ASP A 104 0.35 3.49 17.64
CA ASP A 104 1.07 4.43 18.49
C ASP A 104 2.56 4.46 18.18
N VAL A 105 3.05 5.62 17.72
CA VAL A 105 4.47 5.84 17.41
C VAL A 105 5.39 5.68 18.63
N ASN A 106 4.86 5.77 19.85
CA ASN A 106 5.66 5.52 21.04
C ASN A 106 6.02 4.05 21.20
N SER A 107 5.30 3.13 20.54
CA SER A 107 5.61 1.69 20.51
C SER A 107 6.73 1.33 19.54
N LEU A 108 7.42 2.29 18.92
CA LEU A 108 8.51 1.99 17.98
C LEU A 108 9.74 1.36 18.64
N HIS A 109 9.98 1.64 19.91
CA HIS A 109 11.18 1.17 20.62
C HIS A 109 11.25 -0.36 20.79
N ILE A 110 10.11 -1.06 20.70
CA ILE A 110 10.05 -2.53 20.77
C ILE A 110 10.30 -3.21 19.41
N LEU A 111 10.26 -2.46 18.31
CA LEU A 111 10.41 -3.03 16.97
C LEU A 111 11.88 -3.07 16.53
N PRO A 112 12.28 -4.04 15.68
CA PRO A 112 13.52 -3.96 14.91
C PRO A 112 13.55 -2.72 14.01
N ASP A 113 14.75 -2.21 13.68
CA ASP A 113 14.92 -0.98 12.91
C ASP A 113 14.17 -0.99 11.56
N TYR A 114 14.19 -2.12 10.86
CA TYR A 114 13.53 -2.27 9.55
C TYR A 114 11.99 -2.12 9.66
N MET A 115 11.39 -2.70 10.70
CA MET A 115 9.96 -2.58 11.01
C MET A 115 9.60 -1.16 11.46
N ARG A 116 10.47 -0.47 12.20
CA ARG A 116 10.23 0.92 12.61
C ARG A 116 10.06 1.84 11.41
N ILE A 117 10.94 1.72 10.41
CA ILE A 117 10.88 2.55 9.21
C ILE A 117 9.61 2.21 8.41
N CYS A 118 9.26 0.93 8.29
CA CYS A 118 8.02 0.51 7.64
C CYS A 118 6.76 1.06 8.35
N PHE A 119 6.69 0.94 9.68
CA PHE A 119 5.59 1.46 10.49
C PHE A 119 5.45 2.97 10.32
N LEU A 120 6.56 3.72 10.42
CA LEU A 120 6.55 5.17 10.27
C LEU A 120 6.09 5.59 8.87
N ALA A 121 6.50 4.88 7.82
CA ALA A 121 6.05 5.14 6.47
C ALA A 121 4.52 4.94 6.33
N LEU A 122 4.00 3.83 6.87
CA LEU A 122 2.56 3.56 6.90
C LEU A 122 1.79 4.63 7.69
N TYR A 123 2.25 4.95 8.90
CA TYR A 123 1.64 5.92 9.79
C TYR A 123 1.56 7.31 9.14
N ASN A 124 2.66 7.77 8.53
CA ASN A 124 2.70 9.06 7.84
C ASN A 124 1.79 9.08 6.62
N PHE A 125 1.79 8.00 5.83
CA PHE A 125 0.92 7.86 4.65
C PHE A 125 -0.57 7.92 5.01
N VAL A 126 -1.00 7.19 6.05
CA VAL A 126 -2.41 7.21 6.49
C VAL A 126 -2.79 8.61 6.99
N ASN A 127 -1.95 9.27 7.78
CA ASN A 127 -2.23 10.62 8.25
C ASN A 127 -2.29 11.66 7.11
N GLU A 128 -1.46 11.51 6.07
CA GLU A 128 -1.54 12.33 4.85
C GLU A 128 -2.92 12.23 4.19
N ILE A 129 -3.45 11.01 4.05
CA ILE A 129 -4.77 10.76 3.46
C ILE A 129 -5.88 11.30 4.36
N VAL A 130 -5.83 11.02 5.66
CA VAL A 130 -6.81 11.49 6.64
C VAL A 130 -6.89 13.00 6.59
N TYR A 131 -5.74 13.68 6.62
CA TYR A 131 -5.70 15.13 6.55
C TYR A 131 -6.29 15.66 5.23
N HIS A 132 -5.95 15.05 4.11
CA HIS A 132 -6.50 15.44 2.81
C HIS A 132 -8.03 15.30 2.77
N ILE A 133 -8.57 14.14 3.15
CA ILE A 133 -10.01 13.89 3.10
C ILE A 133 -10.75 14.76 4.12
N PHE A 134 -10.19 14.95 5.31
CA PHE A 134 -10.78 15.84 6.31
C PHE A 134 -10.82 17.28 5.79
N ARG A 135 -9.77 17.77 5.14
CA ARG A 135 -9.74 19.11 4.55
C ARG A 135 -10.77 19.30 3.43
N GLU A 136 -10.90 18.32 2.54
CA GLU A 136 -11.78 18.45 1.35
C GLU A 136 -13.25 18.14 1.65
N GLN A 137 -13.52 17.23 2.60
CA GLN A 137 -14.86 16.68 2.83
C GLN A 137 -15.35 16.82 4.28
N ASN A 138 -14.51 17.28 5.21
CA ASN A 138 -14.82 17.37 6.64
C ASN A 138 -15.26 16.02 7.25
N VAL A 139 -14.67 14.93 6.77
CA VAL A 139 -14.92 13.56 7.25
C VAL A 139 -13.64 12.99 7.85
N ASP A 140 -13.72 12.51 9.09
CA ASP A 140 -12.63 11.76 9.70
C ASP A 140 -12.69 10.28 9.27
N VAL A 141 -11.76 9.91 8.39
CA VAL A 141 -11.63 8.54 7.87
C VAL A 141 -10.58 7.71 8.62
N LEU A 142 -9.90 8.27 9.62
CA LEU A 142 -8.84 7.58 10.35
C LEU A 142 -9.32 6.24 10.95
N PRO A 143 -10.50 6.15 11.61
CA PRO A 143 -10.97 4.88 12.18
C PRO A 143 -11.11 3.77 11.12
N HIS A 144 -11.54 4.14 9.91
CA HIS A 144 -11.75 3.20 8.81
C HIS A 144 -10.42 2.73 8.23
N LEU A 145 -9.48 3.65 7.97
CA LEU A 145 -8.16 3.30 7.46
C LEU A 145 -7.38 2.46 8.47
N LYS A 146 -7.40 2.81 9.77
CA LYS A 146 -6.79 2.00 10.82
C LYS A 146 -7.34 0.58 10.81
N LYS A 147 -8.66 0.43 10.78
CA LYS A 147 -9.31 -0.89 10.77
C LYS A 147 -8.81 -1.75 9.60
N VAL A 148 -8.76 -1.20 8.39
CA VAL A 148 -8.29 -1.94 7.20
C VAL A 148 -6.86 -2.46 7.37
N TYR A 149 -5.94 -1.63 7.87
CA TYR A 149 -4.55 -2.08 8.09
C TYR A 149 -4.42 -3.05 9.26
N ILE A 150 -5.21 -2.89 10.33
CA ILE A 150 -5.22 -3.82 11.46
C ILE A 150 -5.73 -5.19 11.03
N ASP A 151 -6.85 -5.22 10.31
CA ASP A 151 -7.44 -6.47 9.81
C ASP A 151 -6.45 -7.17 8.86
N LEU A 152 -5.80 -6.43 7.95
CA LEU A 152 -4.77 -6.94 7.05
C LEU A 152 -3.62 -7.64 7.80
N VAL A 153 -3.00 -6.95 8.78
CA VAL A 153 -1.84 -7.53 9.47
C VAL A 153 -2.21 -8.66 10.41
N LYS A 154 -3.46 -8.70 10.91
CA LYS A 154 -3.98 -9.85 11.65
C LYS A 154 -4.12 -11.07 10.76
N SER A 155 -4.65 -10.91 9.54
CA SER A 155 -4.69 -11.99 8.55
C SER A 155 -3.29 -12.50 8.20
N TYR A 156 -2.33 -11.60 7.94
CA TYR A 156 -0.95 -11.99 7.70
C TYR A 156 -0.31 -12.72 8.89
N LEU A 157 -0.60 -12.31 10.13
CA LEU A 157 -0.10 -13.00 11.31
C LEU A 157 -0.67 -14.43 11.43
N VAL A 158 -1.94 -14.63 11.09
CA VAL A 158 -2.56 -15.97 11.09
C VAL A 158 -1.87 -16.87 10.05
N GLU A 159 -1.64 -16.38 8.85
CA GLU A 159 -0.91 -17.14 7.81
C GLU A 159 0.52 -17.48 8.23
N ALA A 160 1.23 -16.52 8.83
CA ALA A 160 2.58 -16.75 9.37
C ALA A 160 2.59 -17.80 10.49
N GLN A 161 1.57 -17.83 11.36
CA GLN A 161 1.41 -18.84 12.40
C GLN A 161 1.14 -20.24 11.82
N TRP A 162 0.32 -20.32 10.78
CA TRP A 162 0.09 -21.59 10.08
C TRP A 162 1.39 -22.12 9.47
N TYR A 163 2.15 -21.25 8.81
CA TYR A 163 3.43 -21.60 8.22
C TYR A 163 4.45 -22.08 9.26
N ASP A 164 4.64 -21.34 10.36
CA ASP A 164 5.62 -21.66 11.42
C ASP A 164 5.29 -22.98 12.15
N SER A 165 4.01 -23.22 12.44
CA SER A 165 3.54 -24.44 13.11
C SER A 165 3.45 -25.67 12.17
N GLY A 166 3.59 -25.47 10.86
CA GLY A 166 3.34 -26.50 9.85
C GLY A 166 1.86 -26.90 9.72
N TYR A 167 0.95 -26.09 10.25
CA TYR A 167 -0.49 -26.29 10.11
C TYR A 167 -0.93 -26.08 8.67
N LYS A 168 -1.88 -26.92 8.22
CA LYS A 168 -2.45 -26.85 6.88
C LYS A 168 -3.94 -26.56 7.03
N PRO A 169 -4.38 -25.32 6.81
CA PRO A 169 -5.79 -24.96 6.95
C PRO A 169 -6.64 -25.75 5.96
N ARG A 170 -7.91 -25.93 6.31
CA ARG A 170 -8.90 -26.41 5.33
C ARG A 170 -9.18 -25.32 4.31
N LEU A 171 -9.75 -25.69 3.16
CA LEU A 171 -10.08 -24.72 2.13
C LEU A 171 -11.04 -23.64 2.66
N GLU A 172 -12.04 -24.01 3.47
CA GLU A 172 -12.96 -23.03 4.04
C GLU A 172 -12.23 -22.04 4.97
N GLU A 173 -11.38 -22.56 5.85
CA GLU A 173 -10.59 -21.76 6.81
C GLU A 173 -9.58 -20.83 6.12
N TYR A 174 -8.98 -21.25 5.01
CA TYR A 174 -8.06 -20.43 4.23
C TYR A 174 -8.75 -19.30 3.44
N LEU A 175 -10.02 -19.50 3.07
CA LEU A 175 -10.78 -18.54 2.26
C LEU A 175 -11.56 -17.50 3.10
N GLU A 176 -11.74 -17.75 4.39
CA GLU A 176 -12.38 -16.83 5.35
C GLU A 176 -11.46 -15.67 5.75
#